data_AF-A0A933BN96-F1
#
_entry.id   AF-A0A933BN96-F1
#
_cell.length_a   1.000
_cell.length_b   1.000
_cell.length_c   1.000
_cell.angle_alpha   90.00
_cell.angle_beta   90.00
_cell.angle_gamma   90.00
#
_symmetry.space_group_name_H-M   'P 1'
#
loop_
_entity.id
_entity.type
_entity.pdbx_description
1 polymer ?
#
loop_
_entity_poly.entity_id
_entity_poly.type
_entity_poly.pdbx_seq_one_letter_code
_entity_poly.pdbx_strand_id
1 'polypeptide(L)'
;MRRLILVATGCLVLAGLLWAGLRFGGNLTARRERWRYPAPKGPSVTPMGREILEKRGEAWVRRFTKSYDGVLLKLTEAQRQGFDISGFEPKVARAVEAARQGRYQDALMLLNVIEVQIPRKAASAVRAEPSRTTAESDRARRTTKRRPRRPDTTP
;
A
#
# COMPACT_ATOMS: atom_id res chain seq x y z
N MET A 1 -61.57 3.81 19.27
CA MET A 1 -60.97 2.79 18.37
C MET A 1 -60.54 3.34 17.01
N ARG A 2 -61.38 4.07 16.24
CA ARG A 2 -61.00 4.59 14.90
C ARG A 2 -59.69 5.39 14.84
N ARG A 3 -59.42 6.23 15.84
CA ARG A 3 -58.18 7.03 15.90
C ARG A 3 -56.91 6.16 16.05
N LEU A 4 -56.99 5.05 16.78
CA LEU A 4 -55.86 4.13 16.96
C LEU A 4 -55.53 3.38 15.65
N ILE A 5 -56.56 3.00 14.89
CA ILE A 5 -56.39 2.34 13.60
C ILE A 5 -55.67 3.26 12.62
N LEU A 6 -56.08 4.54 12.54
CA LEU A 6 -55.45 5.52 11.66
C LEU A 6 -53.97 5.76 12.00
N VAL A 7 -53.64 5.87 13.28
CA VAL A 7 -52.25 6.04 13.73
C VAL A 7 -51.42 4.79 13.40
N ALA A 8 -51.94 3.58 13.65
CA ALA A 8 -51.25 2.34 13.33
C ALA A 8 -50.97 2.18 11.83
N THR A 9 -51.95 2.51 10.97
CA THR A 9 -51.75 2.49 9.52
C THR A 9 -50.72 3.52 9.06
N GLY A 10 -50.70 4.72 9.66
CA GLY A 10 -49.70 5.75 9.36
C GLY A 10 -48.27 5.29 9.70
N CYS A 11 -48.10 4.66 10.87
CA CYS A 11 -46.81 4.10 11.27
C CYS A 11 -46.33 2.99 10.34
N LEU A 12 -47.22 2.09 9.89
CA LEU A 12 -46.88 1.03 8.94
C LEU A 12 -46.41 1.58 7.58
N VAL A 13 -47.09 2.59 7.06
CA VAL A 13 -46.70 3.24 5.79
C VAL A 13 -45.33 3.91 5.92
N LEU A 14 -45.08 4.64 7.01
CA LEU A 14 -43.78 5.27 7.25
C LEU A 14 -42.65 4.24 7.41
N ALA A 15 -42.89 3.15 8.12
CA ALA A 15 -41.93 2.06 8.26
C ALA A 15 -41.61 1.41 6.90
N GLY A 16 -42.62 1.19 6.07
CA GLY A 16 -42.45 0.67 4.71
C GLY A 16 -41.64 1.60 3.80
N LEU A 17 -41.91 2.91 3.86
CA LEU A 17 -41.15 3.91 3.10
C LEU A 17 -39.69 4.01 3.56
N LEU A 18 -39.45 3.96 4.87
CA LEU A 18 -38.09 3.99 5.43
C LEU A 18 -37.30 2.74 5.01
N TRP A 19 -37.94 1.56 5.08
CA TRP A 19 -37.33 0.30 4.64
C TRP A 19 -37.00 0.31 3.15
N ALA A 20 -37.92 0.77 2.31
CA ALA A 20 -37.69 0.90 0.88
C ALA A 20 -36.57 1.90 0.55
N GLY A 21 -36.52 3.04 1.25
CA GLY A 21 -35.46 4.03 1.11
C GLY A 21 -34.07 3.47 1.43
N LEU A 22 -33.94 2.72 2.53
CA LEU A 22 -32.68 2.07 2.91
C LEU A 22 -32.28 0.98 1.92
N ARG A 23 -33.24 0.21 1.40
CA ARG A 23 -32.96 -0.92 0.49
C ARG A 23 -32.63 -0.46 -0.93
N PHE A 24 -33.28 0.58 -1.43
CA PHE A 24 -33.17 1.03 -2.82
C PHE A 24 -32.41 2.36 -3.01
N GLY A 25 -32.10 3.09 -1.92
CA GLY A 25 -31.40 4.36 -1.98
C GLY A 25 -30.05 4.28 -2.71
N GLY A 26 -29.27 3.24 -2.44
CA GLY A 26 -27.97 3.02 -3.11
C GLY A 26 -28.10 2.75 -4.62
N ASN A 27 -29.19 2.10 -5.06
CA ASN A 27 -29.43 1.87 -6.48
C ASN A 27 -29.88 3.14 -7.21
N LEU A 28 -30.64 4.01 -6.54
CA LEU A 28 -31.07 5.28 -7.09
C LEU A 28 -29.91 6.26 -7.23
N THR A 29 -29.01 6.32 -6.25
CA THR A 29 -27.78 7.14 -6.35
C THR A 29 -26.87 6.62 -7.44
N ALA A 30 -26.61 5.31 -7.52
CA ALA A 30 -25.80 4.71 -8.58
C ALA A 30 -26.39 4.97 -9.98
N ARG A 31 -27.72 4.91 -10.13
CA ARG A 31 -28.38 5.23 -11.40
C ARG A 31 -28.27 6.71 -11.76
N ARG A 32 -28.41 7.60 -10.78
CA ARG A 32 -28.23 9.05 -10.95
C ARG A 32 -26.80 9.40 -11.33
N GLU A 33 -25.81 8.75 -10.71
CA GLU A 33 -24.39 8.92 -11.00
C GLU A 33 -24.04 8.47 -12.41
N ARG A 34 -24.54 7.31 -12.87
CA ARG A 34 -24.36 6.85 -14.27
C ARG A 34 -24.94 7.82 -15.30
N TRP A 35 -25.98 8.57 -14.96
CA TRP A 35 -26.59 9.55 -15.85
C TRP A 35 -25.80 10.87 -15.88
N ARG A 36 -25.26 11.30 -14.73
CA ARG A 36 -24.39 12.49 -14.63
C ARG A 36 -22.99 12.26 -15.21
N TYR A 37 -22.48 11.05 -15.06
CA TYR A 37 -21.17 10.63 -15.54
C TYR A 37 -21.37 9.43 -16.47
N PRO A 38 -21.82 9.66 -17.73
CA PRO A 38 -21.93 8.58 -18.69
C PRO A 38 -20.55 7.92 -18.82
N ALA A 39 -20.51 6.60 -18.69
CA ALA A 39 -19.27 5.85 -18.88
C ALA A 39 -18.66 6.27 -20.23
N PRO A 40 -17.35 6.59 -20.30
CA PRO A 40 -16.72 6.94 -21.56
C PRO A 40 -17.00 5.82 -22.57
N LYS A 41 -17.60 6.18 -23.70
CA LYS A 41 -18.00 5.23 -24.74
C LYS A 41 -16.74 4.63 -25.36
N GLY A 42 -16.34 3.46 -24.86
CA GLY A 42 -15.24 2.65 -25.40
C GLY A 42 -13.85 3.22 -25.14
N PRO A 43 -12.79 2.45 -25.46
CA PRO A 43 -11.43 2.89 -25.34
C PRO A 43 -11.18 3.93 -26.44
N SER A 44 -11.50 5.20 -26.18
CA SER A 44 -11.00 6.32 -26.96
C SER A 44 -9.51 6.46 -26.66
N VAL A 45 -8.73 5.49 -27.14
CA VAL A 45 -7.28 5.61 -27.13
C VAL A 45 -6.95 6.62 -28.22
N THR A 46 -7.05 7.89 -27.86
CA THR A 46 -6.46 8.97 -28.63
C THR A 46 -5.01 8.60 -28.94
N PRO A 47 -4.40 9.08 -30.04
CA PRO A 47 -2.99 8.81 -30.32
C PRO A 47 -2.10 9.10 -29.10
N MET A 48 -2.42 10.15 -28.33
CA MET A 48 -1.79 10.47 -27.05
C MET A 48 -2.03 9.40 -25.96
N GLY A 49 -3.23 8.82 -25.87
CA GLY A 49 -3.53 7.69 -24.98
C GLY A 49 -2.74 6.42 -25.32
N ARG A 50 -2.42 6.17 -26.61
CA ARG A 50 -1.62 5.00 -27.02
C ARG A 50 -0.18 5.16 -26.55
N GLU A 51 0.39 6.34 -26.77
CA GLU A 51 1.74 6.66 -26.32
C GLU A 51 1.88 6.57 -24.79
N ILE A 52 0.86 7.01 -24.04
CA ILE A 52 0.84 6.86 -22.58
C ILE A 52 0.79 5.38 -22.17
N LEU A 53 -0.02 4.56 -22.84
CA LEU A 53 -0.10 3.13 -22.54
C LEU A 53 1.19 2.39 -22.90
N GLU A 54 1.84 2.74 -24.01
CA GLU A 54 3.13 2.19 -24.42
C GLU A 54 4.24 2.57 -23.43
N LYS A 55 4.39 3.86 -23.10
CA LYS A 55 5.37 4.32 -22.08
C LYS A 55 5.12 3.68 -20.73
N ARG A 56 3.85 3.49 -20.36
CA ARG A 56 3.49 2.80 -19.11
C ARG A 56 3.87 1.32 -19.17
N GLY A 57 3.66 0.66 -20.30
CA GLY A 57 4.11 -0.71 -20.56
C GLY A 57 5.62 -0.84 -20.41
N GLU A 58 6.40 0.05 -21.02
CA GLU A 58 7.87 0.06 -20.87
C GLU A 58 8.31 0.24 -19.41
N ALA A 59 7.65 1.14 -18.67
CA ALA A 59 7.94 1.35 -17.26
C ALA A 59 7.66 0.08 -16.43
N TRP A 60 6.59 -0.64 -16.73
CA TRP A 60 6.28 -1.92 -16.09
C TRP A 60 7.31 -3.01 -16.42
N VAL A 61 7.72 -3.12 -17.69
CA VAL A 61 8.76 -4.06 -18.14
C VAL A 61 10.07 -3.79 -17.40
N ARG A 62 10.54 -2.54 -17.39
CA ARG A 62 11.78 -2.15 -16.69
C ARG A 62 11.71 -2.43 -15.19
N ARG A 63 10.56 -2.20 -14.57
CA ARG A 63 10.37 -2.47 -13.14
C ARG A 63 10.39 -3.98 -12.86
N PHE A 64 9.72 -4.76 -13.70
CA PHE A 64 9.71 -6.22 -13.60
C PHE A 64 11.12 -6.80 -13.76
N THR A 65 11.87 -6.42 -14.80
CA THR A 65 13.23 -6.93 -15.02
C THR A 65 14.14 -6.62 -13.84
N LYS A 66 14.13 -5.37 -13.34
CA LYS A 66 14.91 -5.00 -12.16
C LYS A 66 14.57 -5.83 -10.92
N SER A 67 13.29 -6.05 -10.65
CA SER A 67 12.85 -6.89 -9.52
C SER A 67 13.22 -8.36 -9.74
N TYR A 68 13.08 -8.87 -10.95
CA TYR A 68 13.43 -10.23 -11.31
C TYR A 68 14.92 -10.52 -11.11
N ASP A 69 15.79 -9.65 -11.62
CA ASP A 69 17.25 -9.76 -11.44
C ASP A 69 17.64 -9.70 -9.96
N GLY A 70 17.01 -8.81 -9.19
CA GLY A 70 17.23 -8.72 -7.75
C GLY A 70 16.83 -9.98 -6.98
N VAL A 71 15.73 -10.62 -7.36
CA VAL A 71 15.28 -11.89 -6.76
C VAL A 71 16.21 -13.03 -7.14
N LEU A 72 16.64 -13.13 -8.41
CA LEU A 72 17.59 -14.16 -8.85
C LEU A 72 18.93 -14.05 -8.11
N LEU A 73 19.43 -12.84 -7.90
CA LEU A 73 20.66 -12.62 -7.16
C LEU A 73 20.54 -13.12 -5.71
N LYS A 74 19.42 -12.82 -5.04
CA LYS A 74 19.14 -13.31 -3.67
C LYS A 74 18.96 -14.82 -3.60
N LEU A 75 18.31 -15.44 -4.58
CA LEU A 75 18.17 -16.90 -4.66
C LEU A 75 19.53 -17.56 -4.86
N THR A 76 20.36 -17.01 -5.75
CA THR A 76 21.73 -17.51 -5.98
C THR A 76 22.57 -17.39 -4.71
N GLU A 77 22.43 -16.29 -3.97
CA GLU A 77 23.11 -16.11 -2.70
C GLU A 77 22.63 -17.10 -1.63
N ALA A 78 21.32 -17.30 -1.50
CA ALA A 78 20.75 -18.29 -0.58
C ALA A 78 21.21 -19.72 -0.92
N GLN A 79 21.27 -20.07 -2.21
CA GLN A 79 21.79 -21.35 -2.67
C GLN A 79 23.27 -21.53 -2.30
N ARG A 80 24.10 -20.50 -2.50
CA ARG A 80 25.51 -20.52 -2.06
C ARG A 80 25.67 -20.66 -0.55
N GLN A 81 24.69 -20.17 0.21
CA GLN A 81 24.66 -20.34 1.68
C GLN A 81 24.15 -21.72 2.12
N GLY A 82 23.77 -22.60 1.18
CA GLY A 82 23.33 -23.97 1.44
C GLY A 82 21.83 -24.11 1.71
N PHE A 83 21.02 -23.08 1.43
CA PHE A 83 19.57 -23.17 1.55
C PHE A 83 18.94 -23.91 0.36
N ASP A 84 17.91 -24.71 0.63
CA ASP A 84 17.10 -25.33 -0.42
C ASP A 84 16.23 -24.26 -1.11
N ILE A 85 16.46 -24.07 -2.41
CA ILE A 85 15.74 -23.11 -3.24
C ILE A 85 14.74 -23.75 -4.22
N SER A 86 14.62 -25.08 -4.23
CA SER A 86 13.80 -25.83 -5.20
C SER A 86 12.34 -25.38 -5.24
N GLY A 87 11.77 -25.00 -4.09
CA GLY A 87 10.40 -24.49 -3.98
C GLY A 87 10.17 -23.09 -4.59
N PHE A 88 11.22 -22.36 -4.96
CA PHE A 88 11.11 -21.01 -5.53
C PHE A 88 11.12 -20.99 -7.06
N GLU A 89 11.76 -21.96 -7.72
CA GLU A 89 11.77 -22.08 -9.18
C GLU A 89 10.36 -22.03 -9.82
N PRO A 90 9.37 -22.85 -9.39
CA PRO A 90 8.04 -22.79 -9.99
C PRO A 90 7.32 -21.47 -9.72
N LYS A 91 7.65 -20.76 -8.62
CA LYS A 91 7.07 -19.44 -8.31
C LYS A 91 7.67 -18.36 -9.21
N VAL A 92 8.97 -18.41 -9.45
CA VAL A 92 9.66 -17.52 -10.41
C VAL A 92 9.11 -17.73 -11.81
N ALA A 93 8.94 -18.99 -12.23
CA ALA A 93 8.34 -19.32 -13.53
C ALA A 93 6.92 -18.74 -13.67
N ARG A 94 6.08 -18.86 -12.63
CA ARG A 94 4.74 -18.25 -12.61
C ARG A 94 4.77 -16.72 -12.72
N ALA A 95 5.74 -16.07 -12.09
CA ALA A 95 5.90 -14.62 -12.20
C ALA A 95 6.27 -14.21 -13.64
N VAL A 96 7.15 -14.97 -14.31
CA VAL A 96 7.52 -14.74 -15.71
C VAL A 96 6.30 -14.96 -16.63
N GLU A 97 5.52 -16.01 -16.43
CA GLU A 97 4.30 -16.26 -17.21
C GLU A 97 3.26 -15.15 -17.03
N ALA A 98 3.06 -14.64 -15.82
CA ALA A 98 2.19 -13.49 -15.58
C ALA A 98 2.68 -12.24 -16.34
N ALA A 99 4.00 -11.99 -16.35
CA ALA A 99 4.59 -10.88 -17.10
C ALA A 99 4.43 -11.05 -18.62
N ARG A 100 4.59 -12.27 -19.16
CA ARG A 100 4.36 -12.58 -20.59
C ARG A 100 2.92 -12.28 -21.03
N GLN A 101 1.96 -12.45 -20.12
CA GLN A 101 0.55 -12.15 -20.36
C GLN A 101 0.21 -10.65 -20.17
N GLY A 102 1.21 -9.78 -19.98
CA GLY A 102 1.01 -8.36 -19.71
C GLY A 102 0.53 -8.04 -18.29
N ARG A 103 0.41 -9.05 -17.41
CA ARG A 103 -0.02 -8.91 -16.02
C ARG A 103 1.15 -8.58 -15.10
N TYR A 104 1.84 -7.48 -15.42
CA TYR A 104 3.06 -7.07 -14.71
C TYR A 104 2.84 -6.79 -13.21
N GLN A 105 1.65 -6.34 -12.81
CA GLN A 105 1.33 -6.11 -11.40
C GLN A 105 1.27 -7.42 -10.61
N ASP A 106 0.63 -8.45 -11.17
CA ASP A 106 0.58 -9.79 -10.59
C ASP A 106 1.99 -10.40 -10.53
N ALA A 107 2.76 -10.24 -11.61
CA ALA A 107 4.14 -10.71 -11.70
C ALA A 107 5.04 -10.09 -10.61
N LEU A 108 4.95 -8.77 -10.41
CA LEU A 108 5.68 -8.06 -9.37
C LEU A 108 5.26 -8.47 -7.97
N MET A 109 3.97 -8.70 -7.74
CA MET A 109 3.47 -9.22 -6.46
C MET A 109 4.08 -10.60 -6.16
N LEU A 110 4.12 -11.51 -7.15
CA LEU A 110 4.73 -12.83 -7.00
C LEU A 110 6.22 -12.73 -6.66
N LEU A 111 6.97 -11.85 -7.35
CA LEU A 111 8.38 -11.61 -7.05
C LEU A 111 8.59 -11.07 -5.62
N ASN A 112 7.74 -10.16 -5.15
CA ASN A 112 7.81 -9.64 -3.80
C ASN A 112 7.55 -10.72 -2.73
N VAL A 113 6.58 -11.61 -2.98
CA VAL A 113 6.31 -12.75 -2.09
C VAL A 113 7.52 -13.69 -2.02
N ILE A 114 8.17 -13.95 -3.14
CA ILE A 114 9.41 -14.75 -3.19
C ILE A 114 10.50 -14.04 -2.36
N GLU A 115 10.74 -12.75 -2.61
CA GLU A 115 11.79 -11.96 -1.95
C GLU A 115 11.71 -11.96 -0.42
N VAL A 116 10.49 -11.95 0.13
CA VAL A 116 10.23 -11.99 1.58
C VAL A 116 10.45 -13.39 2.16
N GLN A 117 10.21 -14.44 1.36
CA GLN A 117 10.35 -15.83 1.79
C GLN A 117 11.78 -16.39 1.67
N ILE A 118 12.66 -15.73 0.91
CA ILE A 118 14.06 -16.17 0.77
C ILE A 118 14.72 -16.16 2.15
N PRO A 119 15.23 -17.31 2.64
CA PRO A 119 15.95 -17.36 3.89
C PRO A 119 17.22 -16.52 3.79
N ARG A 120 17.45 -15.68 4.80
CA ARG A 120 18.67 -14.88 4.93
C ARG A 120 19.39 -15.35 6.18
N LYS A 121 20.70 -15.57 6.11
CA LYS A 121 21.48 -15.67 7.36
C LYS A 121 21.22 -14.40 8.14
N ALA A 122 20.61 -14.54 9.33
CA ALA A 122 20.64 -13.46 10.30
C ALA A 122 22.13 -13.17 10.53
N ALA A 123 22.61 -12.00 10.09
CA ALA A 123 23.83 -11.47 10.66
C ALA A 123 23.55 -11.48 12.16
N SER A 124 24.24 -12.34 12.91
CA SER A 124 24.03 -12.54 14.34
C SER A 124 23.75 -11.18 14.94
N ALA A 125 22.51 -10.99 15.40
CA ALA A 125 22.17 -9.79 16.09
C ALA A 125 23.13 -9.77 17.29
N VAL A 126 24.18 -8.96 17.19
CA VAL A 126 24.80 -8.37 18.35
C VAL A 126 23.64 -7.63 18.99
N ARG A 127 22.97 -8.34 19.90
CA ARG A 127 22.06 -7.77 20.87
C ARG A 127 22.98 -6.81 21.61
N ALA A 128 23.03 -5.57 21.12
CA ALA A 128 23.58 -4.47 21.87
C ALA A 128 22.70 -4.44 23.12
N GLU A 129 23.19 -5.07 24.19
CA GLU A 129 22.70 -4.75 25.51
C GLU A 129 22.72 -3.23 25.61
N PRO A 130 21.63 -2.58 26.03
CA PRO A 130 21.67 -1.16 26.28
C PRO A 130 22.64 -0.95 27.44
N SER A 131 23.89 -0.64 27.11
CA SER A 131 24.89 -0.14 28.04
C SER A 131 24.30 1.10 28.70
N ARG A 132 23.80 0.92 29.93
CA ARG A 132 23.34 1.98 30.83
C ARG A 132 24.53 2.84 31.24
N THR A 133 25.12 3.61 30.32
CA THR A 133 26.26 4.49 30.64
C THR A 133 26.38 5.65 29.65
N THR A 134 25.27 6.33 29.33
CA THR A 134 25.36 7.61 28.60
C THR A 134 24.38 8.69 29.06
N ALA A 135 23.46 8.38 29.98
CA ALA A 135 22.60 9.40 30.59
C ALA A 135 23.32 10.25 31.67
N GLU A 136 24.49 9.82 32.14
CA GLU A 136 25.27 10.53 33.18
C GLU A 136 26.24 11.58 32.58
N SER A 137 26.72 11.38 31.35
CA SER A 137 27.74 12.25 30.75
C SER A 137 27.18 13.59 30.25
N ASP A 138 25.92 13.62 29.79
CA ASP A 138 25.28 14.85 29.29
C ASP A 138 24.76 15.79 30.39
N ARG A 139 24.61 15.29 31.63
CA ARG A 139 24.20 16.14 32.78
C ARG A 139 25.35 17.02 33.29
N ALA A 140 26.60 16.57 33.18
CA ALA A 140 27.76 17.33 33.62
C ALA A 140 28.09 18.54 32.72
N ARG A 141 27.59 18.56 31.47
CA ARG A 141 27.94 19.60 30.49
C ARG A 141 27.05 20.85 30.52
N ARG A 142 25.93 20.82 31.25
CA ARG A 142 24.95 21.93 31.26
C ARG A 142 25.14 22.97 32.35
N THR A 143 26.03 22.79 33.33
CA THR A 143 26.16 23.72 34.46
C THR A 143 27.20 24.83 34.28
N THR A 144 28.06 24.78 33.25
CA THR A 144 29.23 25.67 33.17
C THR A 144 29.10 26.87 32.22
N LYS A 145 27.94 27.10 31.58
CA LYS A 145 27.78 28.23 30.65
C LYS A 145 26.96 29.38 31.27
N ARG A 146 27.43 29.90 32.41
CA ARG A 146 26.98 31.19 32.96
C ARG A 146 27.63 32.32 32.17
N ARG A 147 26.82 32.97 31.34
CA ARG A 147 27.17 34.15 30.53
C ARG A 147 27.47 35.35 31.45
N PRO A 148 28.57 36.09 31.29
CA PRO A 148 28.78 37.32 32.05
C PRO A 148 27.80 38.41 31.59
N ARG A 149 27.20 39.09 32.58
CA ARG A 149 26.25 40.20 32.46
C ARG A 149 27.03 41.43 31.97
N ARG A 150 26.66 41.99 30.81
CA ARG A 150 27.13 43.33 30.37
C ARG A 150 26.51 44.38 31.29
N PRO A 151 27.27 45.38 31.77
CA PRO A 151 26.70 46.53 32.48
C PRO A 151 26.05 47.48 31.48
N ASP A 152 24.89 47.99 31.88
CA ASP A 152 24.12 49.01 31.17
C ASP A 152 24.86 50.34 31.20
N THR A 153 24.99 50.97 30.03
CA THR A 153 25.25 52.40 29.92
C THR A 153 24.16 53.02 29.05
N THR A 154 23.38 53.89 29.67
CA THR A 154 22.44 54.85 29.09
C THR A 154 22.74 56.17 29.81
N PRO A 155 22.37 57.35 29.29
CA PRO A 155 21.93 57.73 27.94
C PRO A 155 23.00 58.47 27.12
#